data_AF-A0A0H5R0J5-F1
#
_entry.id   AF-A0A0H5R0J5-F1
#
_cell.length_a   1.000
_cell.length_b   1.000
_cell.length_c   1.000
_cell.angle_alpha   90.00
_cell.angle_beta   90.00
_cell.angle_gamma   90.00
#
_symmetry.space_group_name_H-M   'P 1'
#
loop_
_entity.id
_entity.type
_entity.pdbx_description
1 polymer ?
#
loop_
_entity_poly.entity_id
_entity_poly.type
_entity_poly.pdbx_seq_one_letter_code
_entity_poly.pdbx_strand_id
1 'polypeptide(L)'
;MIMADTESSQIQDALEHSIANRPSADQLERRDILKPGGNHADARAVLDRNLTRIVVNRQFNQRPDYSDLVQSNIAYDSGLAPSLQASARALERRMRSDKLNAALQQRSRPDQV
;
A
#
# COMPACT_ATOMS: atom_id res chain seq x y z
N MET A 1 31.40 6.01 53.47
CA MET A 1 31.74 4.81 52.67
C MET A 1 30.50 3.95 52.43
N ILE A 2 29.76 3.54 53.46
CA ILE A 2 28.56 2.67 53.33
C ILE A 2 27.41 3.25 52.48
N MET A 3 27.14 4.57 52.50
CA MET A 3 26.03 5.14 51.71
C MET A 3 26.28 5.15 50.19
N ALA A 4 27.53 5.28 49.75
CA ALA A 4 27.88 5.28 48.33
C ALA A 4 27.75 3.87 47.71
N ASP A 5 27.99 2.84 48.51
CA ASP A 5 27.82 1.44 48.11
C ASP A 5 26.33 1.09 47.95
N THR A 6 25.46 1.63 48.82
CA THR A 6 24.01 1.45 48.72
C THR A 6 23.42 2.11 47.47
N GLU A 7 23.82 3.33 47.16
CA GLU A 7 23.38 4.03 45.95
C GLU A 7 23.85 3.31 44.69
N SER A 8 25.10 2.81 44.71
CA SER A 8 25.64 2.02 43.59
C SER A 8 24.85 0.72 43.38
N SER A 9 24.46 0.04 44.46
CA SER A 9 23.61 -1.16 44.39
C SER A 9 22.23 -0.85 43.80
N GLN A 10 21.59 0.24 44.23
CA GLN A 10 20.28 0.64 43.70
C GLN A 10 20.32 1.00 42.22
N ILE A 11 21.39 1.67 41.77
CA ILE A 11 21.61 1.99 40.37
C ILE A 11 21.81 0.70 39.55
N GLN A 12 22.54 -0.27 40.09
CA GLN A 12 22.75 -1.57 39.46
C GLN A 12 21.42 -2.32 39.26
N ASP A 13 20.58 -2.38 40.29
CA ASP A 13 19.27 -3.04 40.23
C ASP A 13 18.34 -2.38 39.20
N ALA A 14 18.31 -1.04 39.16
CA ALA A 14 17.52 -0.29 38.19
C ALA A 14 18.01 -0.48 36.74
N LEU A 15 19.32 -0.56 36.54
CA LEU A 15 19.93 -0.83 35.25
C LEU A 15 19.59 -2.25 34.77
N GLU A 16 19.68 -3.24 35.65
CA GLU A 16 19.35 -4.63 35.34
C GLU A 16 17.88 -4.77 34.88
N HIS A 17 16.95 -4.14 35.60
CA HIS A 17 15.54 -4.11 35.21
C HIS A 17 15.32 -3.42 33.85
N SER A 18 16.05 -2.33 33.59
CA SER A 18 15.94 -1.58 32.34
C SER A 18 16.50 -2.34 31.14
N ILE A 19 17.57 -3.12 31.33
CA ILE A 19 18.16 -3.99 30.31
C ILE A 19 17.25 -5.18 30.04
N ALA A 20 16.64 -5.79 31.07
CA ALA A 20 15.71 -6.90 30.92
C ALA A 20 14.47 -6.53 30.08
N ASN A 21 14.00 -5.28 30.19
CA ASN A 21 12.85 -4.78 29.44
C ASN A 21 13.21 -4.03 28.15
N ARG A 22 14.48 -4.06 27.74
CA ARG A 22 14.94 -3.34 26.55
C ARG A 22 14.37 -3.97 25.28
N PRO A 23 13.78 -3.19 24.36
CA PRO A 23 13.36 -3.68 23.04
C PRO A 23 14.57 -4.10 22.20
N SER A 24 14.40 -5.15 21.38
CA SER A 24 15.45 -5.60 20.47
C SER A 24 15.74 -4.56 19.38
N ALA A 25 16.94 -4.62 18.79
CA ALA A 25 17.31 -3.73 17.68
C ALA A 25 16.29 -3.81 16.54
N ASP A 26 15.85 -5.01 16.16
CA ASP A 26 14.82 -5.23 15.14
C ASP A 26 13.48 -4.56 15.49
N GLN A 27 13.07 -4.60 16.76
CA GLN A 27 11.84 -3.92 17.20
C GLN A 27 11.98 -2.40 17.09
N LEU A 28 13.16 -1.86 17.38
CA LEU A 28 13.45 -0.44 17.24
C LEU A 28 13.50 -0.02 15.77
N GLU A 29 14.03 -0.86 14.87
CA GLU A 29 14.00 -0.61 13.43
C GLU A 29 12.58 -0.62 12.87
N ARG A 30 11.75 -1.60 13.26
CA ARG A 30 10.34 -1.67 12.85
C ARG A 30 9.52 -0.48 13.33
N ARG A 31 9.90 0.13 14.46
CA ARG A 31 9.28 1.34 15.00
C ARG A 31 9.90 2.63 14.46
N ASP A 32 10.81 2.50 13.49
CA ASP A 32 11.54 3.59 12.84
C ASP A 32 12.39 4.45 13.81
N ILE A 33 12.76 3.88 14.95
CA ILE A 33 13.61 4.52 15.96
C ILE A 33 15.08 4.30 15.61
N LEU A 34 15.44 3.08 15.23
CA LEU A 34 16.78 2.74 14.74
C LEU A 34 16.76 2.70 13.21
N LYS A 35 17.66 3.44 12.55
CA LYS A 35 17.76 3.39 11.10
C LYS A 35 18.64 2.20 10.67
N PRO A 36 18.23 1.44 9.66
CA PRO A 36 19.00 0.29 9.18
C PRO A 36 20.31 0.77 8.56
N GLY A 37 21.42 0.10 8.88
CA GLY A 37 22.75 0.40 8.32
C GLY A 37 23.73 1.10 9.26
N GLY A 38 23.41 1.20 10.55
CA GLY A 38 24.35 1.68 11.58
C GLY A 38 24.93 3.05 11.25
N ASN A 39 26.25 3.18 11.25
CA ASN A 39 26.97 4.44 11.07
C ASN A 39 26.79 5.10 9.69
N HIS A 40 26.22 4.40 8.71
CA HIS A 40 25.98 4.91 7.36
C HIS A 40 24.49 5.09 7.04
N ALA A 41 23.64 5.08 8.06
CA ALA A 41 22.19 5.25 7.89
C ALA A 41 21.83 6.50 7.09
N ASP A 42 22.47 7.63 7.36
CA ASP A 42 22.18 8.90 6.68
C ASP A 42 22.55 8.86 5.19
N ALA A 43 23.76 8.39 4.87
CA ALA A 43 24.21 8.25 3.48
C ALA A 43 23.31 7.29 2.69
N ARG A 44 22.88 6.19 3.33
CA ARG A 44 21.96 5.21 2.72
C ARG A 44 20.57 5.80 2.51
N ALA A 45 20.04 6.56 3.45
CA ALA A 45 18.74 7.24 3.32
C ALA A 45 18.74 8.27 2.19
N VAL A 46 19.84 9.03 2.04
CA VAL A 46 20.01 9.96 0.91
C VAL A 46 20.04 9.22 -0.42
N LEU A 47 20.80 8.12 -0.50
CA LEU A 47 20.85 7.29 -1.71
C LEU A 47 19.46 6.73 -2.06
N ASP A 48 18.75 6.17 -1.08
CA ASP A 48 17.42 5.60 -1.27
C ASP A 48 16.40 6.65 -1.77
N ARG A 49 16.45 7.86 -1.20
CA ARG A 49 15.65 8.99 -1.67
C ARG A 49 15.98 9.33 -3.12
N ASN A 50 17.26 9.38 -3.50
CA ASN A 50 17.66 9.69 -4.88
C ASN A 50 17.22 8.61 -5.86
N LEU A 51 17.36 7.34 -5.50
CA LEU A 51 16.89 6.22 -6.32
C LEU A 51 15.37 6.27 -6.51
N THR A 52 14.63 6.47 -5.42
CA THR A 52 13.17 6.66 -5.46
C THR A 52 12.79 7.81 -6.39
N ARG A 53 13.50 8.94 -6.29
CA ARG A 53 13.28 10.10 -7.17
C ARG A 53 13.48 9.75 -8.64
N ILE A 54 14.55 9.02 -8.99
CA ILE A 54 14.82 8.61 -10.37
C ILE A 54 13.71 7.70 -10.91
N VAL A 55 13.30 6.69 -10.12
CA VAL A 55 12.24 5.76 -10.52
C VAL A 55 10.92 6.48 -10.72
N VAL A 56 10.55 7.36 -9.79
CA VAL A 56 9.31 8.15 -9.87
C VAL A 56 9.33 9.06 -11.10
N ASN A 57 10.44 9.76 -11.37
CA ASN A 57 10.56 10.58 -12.59
C ASN A 57 10.43 9.75 -13.87
N ARG A 58 11.04 8.56 -13.91
CA ARG A 58 10.88 7.65 -15.05
C ARG A 58 9.43 7.24 -15.25
N GLN A 59 8.69 6.92 -14.18
CA GLN A 59 7.28 6.57 -14.24
C GLN A 59 6.40 7.73 -14.71
N PHE A 60 6.68 8.96 -14.27
CA PHE A 60 5.97 10.13 -14.76
C PHE A 60 6.14 10.35 -16.27
N ASN A 61 7.35 10.13 -16.79
CA ASN A 61 7.63 10.26 -18.22
C ASN A 61 6.96 9.16 -19.07
N GLN A 62 6.63 8.03 -18.47
CA GLN A 62 5.97 6.88 -19.13
C GLN A 62 4.48 6.79 -18.77
N ARG A 63 3.92 7.85 -18.18
CA ARG A 63 2.54 7.82 -17.71
C ARG A 63 1.59 7.71 -18.92
N PRO A 64 0.75 6.66 -18.99
CA PRO A 64 -0.23 6.51 -20.07
C PRO A 64 -1.32 7.57 -19.98
N ASP A 65 -1.89 7.92 -21.13
CA ASP A 65 -3.03 8.83 -21.19
C ASP A 65 -4.32 8.14 -20.74
N TYR A 66 -5.33 8.92 -20.38
CA TYR A 66 -6.60 8.37 -19.91
C TYR A 66 -7.28 7.51 -20.99
N SER A 67 -7.17 7.91 -22.26
CA SER A 67 -7.67 7.12 -23.40
C SER A 67 -7.03 5.74 -23.48
N ASP A 68 -5.73 5.65 -23.22
CA ASP A 68 -4.98 4.38 -23.25
C ASP A 68 -5.46 3.45 -22.13
N LEU A 69 -5.77 4.01 -20.96
CA LEU A 69 -6.33 3.26 -19.83
C LEU A 69 -7.74 2.75 -20.12
N VAL A 70 -8.56 3.52 -20.86
CA VAL A 70 -9.90 3.12 -21.29
C VAL A 70 -9.83 2.02 -22.35
N GLN A 71 -8.95 2.18 -23.35
CA GLN A 71 -8.70 1.17 -24.37
C GLN A 71 -8.19 -0.15 -23.78
N SER A 72 -7.37 -0.06 -22.73
CA SER A 72 -6.86 -1.21 -21.99
C SER A 72 -7.86 -1.79 -20.98
N ASN A 73 -9.09 -1.25 -20.91
CA ASN A 73 -10.16 -1.65 -19.98
C ASN A 73 -9.75 -1.56 -18.49
N ILE A 74 -8.81 -0.65 -18.17
CA ILE A 74 -8.35 -0.34 -16.81
C ILE A 74 -9.23 0.75 -16.20
N ALA A 75 -9.47 1.82 -16.96
CA ALA A 75 -10.35 2.92 -16.57
C ALA A 75 -11.67 2.84 -17.35
N TYR A 76 -12.74 3.41 -16.78
CA TYR A 76 -14.05 3.45 -17.43
C TYR A 76 -14.44 4.87 -17.78
N ASP A 77 -14.58 5.16 -19.06
CA ASP A 77 -15.04 6.46 -19.54
C ASP A 77 -16.57 6.55 -19.47
N SER A 78 -17.07 7.10 -18.37
CA SER A 78 -18.51 7.27 -18.13
C SER A 78 -18.93 8.70 -17.85
N GLY A 79 -17.97 9.63 -17.75
CA GLY A 79 -18.23 10.98 -17.24
C GLY A 79 -18.75 11.02 -15.79
N LEU A 80 -18.84 9.89 -15.11
CA LEU A 80 -19.32 9.78 -13.73
C LEU A 80 -18.19 10.00 -12.73
N ALA A 81 -18.54 10.52 -11.55
CA ALA A 81 -17.62 10.68 -10.44
C ALA A 81 -16.98 9.33 -10.03
N PRO A 82 -15.69 9.29 -9.61
CA PRO A 82 -14.99 8.04 -9.29
C PRO A 82 -15.71 7.13 -8.29
N SER A 83 -16.40 7.72 -7.31
CA SER A 83 -17.18 6.98 -6.31
C SER A 83 -18.40 6.25 -6.90
N LEU A 84 -18.98 6.74 -8.00
CA LEU A 84 -20.18 6.18 -8.61
C LEU A 84 -19.89 5.16 -9.71
N GLN A 85 -18.69 5.18 -10.28
CA GLN A 85 -18.31 4.31 -11.40
C GLN A 85 -18.52 2.83 -11.09
N ALA A 86 -18.17 2.40 -9.87
CA ALA A 86 -18.35 1.01 -9.44
C ALA A 86 -19.82 0.57 -9.44
N SER A 87 -20.69 1.39 -8.83
CA SER A 87 -22.14 1.12 -8.74
C SER A 87 -22.80 1.19 -10.11
N ALA A 88 -22.45 2.18 -10.92
CA ALA A 88 -22.94 2.32 -12.29
C ALA A 88 -22.60 1.09 -13.14
N ARG A 89 -21.35 0.61 -13.07
CA ARG A 89 -20.92 -0.58 -13.80
C ARG A 89 -21.61 -1.85 -13.31
N ALA A 90 -21.86 -1.96 -12.01
CA ALA A 90 -22.62 -3.08 -11.45
C ALA A 90 -24.07 -3.09 -11.96
N LEU A 91 -24.72 -1.93 -11.98
CA LEU A 91 -26.07 -1.76 -12.52
C LEU A 91 -26.10 -2.09 -14.02
N GLU A 92 -25.17 -1.55 -14.79
CA GLU A 92 -25.09 -1.76 -16.24
C GLU A 92 -24.93 -3.25 -16.58
N ARG A 93 -24.07 -3.97 -15.85
CA ARG A 93 -23.93 -5.44 -16.02
C ARG A 93 -25.25 -6.17 -15.75
N ARG A 94 -25.97 -5.82 -14.69
CA ARG A 94 -27.29 -6.41 -14.38
C ARG A 94 -28.29 -6.13 -15.48
N MET A 95 -28.42 -4.87 -15.89
CA MET A 95 -29.32 -4.48 -16.98
C MET A 95 -29.01 -5.21 -18.29
N ARG A 96 -27.73 -5.38 -18.64
CA ARG A 96 -27.33 -6.15 -19.83
C ARG A 96 -27.67 -7.63 -19.68
N SER A 97 -27.45 -8.21 -18.50
CA SER A 97 -27.83 -9.61 -18.22
C SER A 97 -29.33 -9.83 -18.36
N ASP A 98 -30.15 -8.94 -17.80
CA ASP A 98 -31.60 -9.06 -17.84
C ASP A 98 -32.13 -8.93 -19.28
N LYS A 99 -31.59 -7.97 -20.05
CA LYS A 99 -31.89 -7.81 -21.48
C LYS A 99 -31.49 -9.04 -22.29
N LEU A 100 -30.31 -9.60 -22.02
CA LEU A 100 -29.84 -10.81 -22.69
C LEU A 100 -30.74 -12.00 -22.38
N ASN A 101 -31.12 -12.19 -21.11
CA ASN A 101 -32.02 -13.27 -20.69
C ASN A 101 -33.38 -13.18 -21.40
N ALA A 102 -33.96 -11.98 -21.46
CA ALA A 102 -35.22 -11.77 -22.16
C ALA A 102 -35.11 -12.08 -23.67
N ALA A 103 -34.03 -11.63 -24.32
CA ALA A 103 -33.79 -11.91 -25.74
C ALA A 103 -33.59 -13.40 -26.01
N LEU A 104 -32.91 -14.12 -25.12
CA LEU A 104 -32.70 -15.57 -25.23
C LEU A 104 -34.00 -16.36 -25.04
N GLN A 105 -34.91 -15.91 -24.18
CA GLN A 105 -36.24 -16.53 -24.01
C GLN A 105 -37.12 -16.38 -25.26
N GLN A 106 -36.98 -15.27 -25.99
CA GLN A 106 -37.73 -15.00 -27.21
C GLN A 106 -37.06 -15.56 -28.48
N ARG A 107 -35.94 -16.26 -28.33
CA ARG A 107 -35.20 -16.80 -29.47
C ARG A 107 -36.04 -17.88 -30.17
N SER A 108 -36.38 -17.65 -31.44
CA SER A 108 -37.02 -18.66 -32.29
C SER A 108 -36.15 -19.93 -32.36
N ARG A 109 -36.81 -21.08 -32.35
CA ARG A 109 -36.11 -22.38 -32.49
C ARG A 109 -35.39 -22.42 -33.85
N PRO A 110 -34.21 -23.07 -33.92
CA PRO A 110 -33.41 -23.13 -35.15
C PRO A 110 -34.19 -23.67 -36.36
N ASP A 111 -35.27 -24.42 -36.15
CA ASP A 111 -36.10 -25.02 -37.20
C ASP A 111 -37.07 -24.04 -37.89
N GLN A 112 -37.06 -22.75 -37.50
CA GLN A 112 -37.98 -21.71 -37.99
C GLN A 112 -37.29 -20.57 -38.76
N VAL A 113 -36.04 -20.76 -39.23
CA VAL A 113 -35.29 -19.81 -40.07
C VAL A 113 -34.87 -20.51 -41.35
#